data_AF-A0A359G3B4-F1
#
_entry.id   AF-A0A359G3B4-F1
#
_cell.length_a   1.000
_cell.length_b   1.000
_cell.length_c   1.000
_cell.angle_alpha   90.00
_cell.angle_beta   90.00
_cell.angle_gamma   90.00
#
_symmetry.space_group_name_H-M   'P 1'
#
loop_
_entity.id
_entity.type
_entity.pdbx_description
1 polymer ?
#
loop_
_entity_poly.entity_id
_entity_poly.type
_entity_poly.pdbx_seq_one_letter_code
_entity_poly.pdbx_strand_id
1 'polypeptide(L)'
;GQVVGENAKDNDIVVNVTKSKKLTNMRASGADDKARIVPPVVFSLEEALEYIKEDEYVEVTPNHIRLRKILLDEIERKRAASRANS
;
A
#
# COMPACT_ATOMS: atom_id res chain seq x y z
N GLY A 1 7.42 -2.74 -1.59
CA GLY A 1 7.02 -3.74 -2.60
C GLY A 1 5.61 -4.21 -2.40
N GLN A 2 5.29 -4.80 -1.25
CA GLN A 2 3.93 -5.26 -0.94
C GLN A 2 2.93 -4.10 -0.86
N VAL A 3 1.74 -4.31 -1.43
CA VAL A 3 0.58 -3.42 -1.32
C VAL A 3 -0.19 -3.81 -0.06
N VAL A 4 -0.48 -2.82 0.79
CA VAL A 4 -1.06 -3.04 2.14
C VAL A 4 -2.42 -2.39 2.33
N GLY A 5 -2.93 -1.70 1.30
CA GLY A 5 -4.20 -1.01 1.32
C GLY A 5 -4.32 -0.07 0.14
N GLU A 6 -5.48 0.58 0.05
CA GLU A 6 -5.81 1.52 -1.00
C GLU A 6 -5.63 2.96 -0.52
N ASN A 7 -5.18 3.83 -1.43
CA ASN A 7 -5.15 5.26 -1.19
C ASN A 7 -6.46 5.89 -1.68
N ALA A 8 -7.01 6.84 -0.93
CA ALA A 8 -8.22 7.58 -1.32
C ALA A 8 -8.01 8.53 -2.53
N LYS A 9 -6.77 8.64 -3.01
CA LYS A 9 -6.41 9.39 -4.23
C LYS A 9 -5.82 8.41 -5.23
N ASP A 10 -5.96 8.73 -6.51
CA ASP A 10 -5.54 7.89 -7.63
C ASP A 10 -4.04 7.57 -7.67
N ASN A 11 -3.21 8.32 -6.94
CA ASN A 11 -1.77 8.13 -6.91
C ASN A 11 -1.34 7.11 -5.84
N ASP A 12 -0.30 6.34 -6.13
CA ASP A 12 0.30 5.46 -5.13
C ASP A 12 1.07 6.26 -4.07
N ILE A 13 1.10 5.74 -2.83
CA ILE A 13 1.88 6.29 -1.71
C ILE A 13 2.70 5.18 -1.05
N VAL A 14 3.99 5.43 -0.87
CA VAL A 14 4.86 4.55 -0.08
C VAL A 14 4.74 4.93 1.38
N VAL A 15 4.34 3.96 2.21
CA VAL A 15 4.11 4.14 3.65
C VAL A 15 4.98 3.22 4.48
N ASN A 16 5.28 3.64 5.70
CA ASN A 16 5.86 2.76 6.71
C ASN A 16 4.76 2.26 7.64
N VAL A 17 4.49 0.95 7.61
CA VAL A 17 3.46 0.31 8.43
C VAL A 17 3.92 -0.04 9.86
N THR A 18 5.22 -0.02 10.12
CA THR A 18 5.81 -0.44 11.41
C THR A 18 6.08 0.71 12.36
N LYS A 19 6.36 1.90 11.84
CA LYS A 19 6.75 3.07 12.62
C LYS A 19 5.77 4.20 12.38
N SER A 20 5.20 4.73 13.47
CA SER A 20 4.41 5.94 13.42
C SER A 20 5.29 7.15 13.09
N LYS A 21 4.80 8.00 12.20
CA LYS A 21 5.40 9.32 11.98
C LYS A 21 4.83 10.25 13.05
N LYS A 22 5.68 10.85 13.89
CA LYS A 22 5.23 11.92 14.80
C LYS A 22 4.71 13.09 13.97
N LEU A 23 3.40 13.30 13.99
CA LEU A 23 2.76 14.49 13.42
C LEU A 23 3.05 15.67 14.37
N THR A 24 4.06 16.47 14.05
CA THR A 24 4.40 17.68 14.82
C THR A 24 3.36 18.79 14.69
N ASN A 25 2.39 18.66 13.78
CA ASN A 25 1.33 19.65 13.53
C ASN A 25 -0.02 19.32 14.20
N MET A 26 -0.07 18.32 15.10
CA MET A 26 -1.29 18.06 15.86
C MET A 26 -1.35 19.00 17.06
N ARG A 27 -2.15 20.07 16.95
CA ARG A 27 -2.47 20.95 18.08
C ARG A 27 -3.05 20.08 19.20
N ALA A 28 -2.37 20.09 20.35
CA ALA A 28 -2.80 19.40 21.54
C ALA A 28 -4.12 20.00 22.04
N SER A 29 -5.23 19.34 21.73
CA SER A 29 -6.47 19.50 22.49
C SER A 29 -7.08 18.12 22.67
N GLY A 30 -6.90 17.60 23.89
CA GLY A 30 -7.38 16.34 24.45
C GLY A 30 -8.21 15.41 23.56
N ALA A 31 -7.62 14.26 23.24
CA ALA A 31 -8.32 12.98 23.23
C ALA A 31 -7.24 11.90 23.16
N ASP A 32 -7.12 11.10 24.21
CA ASP A 32 -6.43 9.81 24.18
C ASP A 32 -7.33 8.85 23.37
N ASP A 33 -7.43 9.12 22.08
CA ASP A 33 -8.30 8.38 21.18
C ASP A 33 -7.57 7.08 20.85
N LYS A 34 -7.91 6.01 21.58
CA LYS A 34 -7.44 4.66 21.24
C LYS A 34 -7.75 4.42 19.78
N ALA A 35 -6.71 4.45 18.93
CA ALA A 35 -6.86 4.29 17.49
C ALA A 35 -7.64 2.99 17.20
N ARG A 36 -8.89 3.12 16.76
CA ARG A 36 -9.69 1.98 16.33
C ARG A 36 -9.23 1.59 14.92
N ILE A 37 -8.65 0.42 14.80
CA ILE A 37 -8.23 -0.14 13.52
C ILE A 37 -9.48 -0.77 12.88
N VAL A 38 -9.86 -0.27 11.71
CA VAL A 38 -10.95 -0.86 10.91
C VAL A 38 -10.51 -2.27 10.45
N PRO A 39 -11.41 -3.27 10.44
CA PRO A 39 -11.08 -4.59 9.93
C PRO A 39 -10.49 -4.53 8.52
N PRO A 40 -9.46 -5.35 8.21
CA PRO A 40 -8.87 -5.37 6.88
C PRO A 40 -9.84 -5.96 5.86
N VAL A 41 -9.75 -5.46 4.63
CA VAL A 41 -10.39 -6.08 3.47
C VAL A 41 -9.57 -7.33 3.11
N VAL A 42 -10.25 -8.47 3.02
CA VAL A 42 -9.63 -9.76 2.67
C VAL A 42 -10.17 -10.17 1.30
N PHE A 43 -9.28 -10.20 0.31
CA PHE A 43 -9.61 -10.60 -1.05
C PHE A 43 -9.57 -12.12 -1.21
N SER A 44 -10.52 -12.66 -1.96
CA SER A 44 -10.39 -13.95 -2.65
C SER A 44 -9.34 -13.88 -3.76
N LEU A 45 -9.00 -15.03 -4.36
CA LEU A 45 -8.03 -15.05 -5.46
C LEU A 45 -8.57 -14.33 -6.69
N GLU A 46 -9.85 -14.54 -7.00
CA GLU A 46 -10.54 -13.95 -8.12
C GLU A 46 -10.61 -12.43 -7.97
N GLU A 47 -11.02 -11.93 -6.80
CA GLU A 47 -11.04 -10.49 -6.52
C GLU A 47 -9.64 -9.88 -6.57
N ALA A 48 -8.61 -10.59 -6.08
CA ALA A 48 -7.23 -10.11 -6.15
C ALA A 48 -6.73 -10.00 -7.60
N LEU A 49 -7.10 -10.94 -8.47
CA LEU A 49 -6.75 -10.93 -9.89
C LEU A 49 -7.47 -9.83 -10.67
N GLU A 50 -8.71 -9.51 -10.31
CA GLU A 50 -9.45 -8.39 -10.89
C GLU A 50 -8.94 -7.03 -10.38
N TYR A 51 -8.43 -6.98 -9.14
CA TYR A 51 -7.99 -5.74 -8.51
C TYR A 51 -6.61 -5.24 -8.97
N ILE A 52 -5.67 -6.14 -9.30
CA ILE A 52 -4.29 -5.73 -9.63
C ILE A 52 -4.19 -4.84 -10.86
N LYS A 53 -3.21 -3.92 -10.83
CA LYS A 53 -2.81 -3.10 -11.98
C LYS A 53 -1.71 -3.76 -12.81
N GLU A 54 -1.42 -3.20 -13.98
CA GLU A 54 -0.37 -3.68 -14.89
C GLU A 54 1.04 -3.70 -14.27
N ASP A 55 1.29 -2.86 -13.25
CA ASP A 55 2.58 -2.77 -12.55
C ASP A 55 2.61 -3.60 -11.24
N GLU A 56 1.65 -4.51 -11.06
CA GLU A 56 1.45 -5.33 -9.87
C GLU A 56 1.35 -6.82 -10.17
N TYR A 57 1.63 -7.63 -9.15
CA TYR A 57 1.46 -9.08 -9.13
C TYR A 57 0.66 -9.53 -7.92
N VAL A 58 -0.09 -10.61 -8.11
CA VAL A 58 -0.65 -11.42 -7.03
C VAL A 58 0.35 -12.50 -6.67
N GLU A 59 0.91 -12.42 -5.47
CA GLU A 59 1.77 -13.45 -4.89
C GLU A 59 0.89 -14.47 -4.16
N VAL A 60 0.87 -15.70 -4.66
CA VAL A 60 0.06 -16.80 -4.12
C VAL A 60 0.95 -17.84 -3.46
N THR A 61 0.58 -18.22 -2.24
CA THR A 61 1.16 -19.32 -1.47
C THR A 61 0.01 -20.18 -0.94
N PRO A 62 0.24 -21.44 -0.50
CA PRO A 62 -0.84 -22.32 -0.05
C PRO A 62 -1.73 -21.73 1.05
N ASN A 63 -1.17 -20.82 1.86
CA ASN A 63 -1.87 -20.24 3.02
C ASN A 63 -2.17 -18.74 2.87
N HIS A 64 -1.63 -18.06 1.85
CA HIS A 64 -1.73 -16.61 1.74
C HIS A 64 -1.74 -16.13 0.30
N ILE A 65 -2.53 -15.07 0.08
CA ILE A 65 -2.57 -14.27 -1.14
C ILE A 65 -2.13 -12.86 -0.76
N ARG A 66 -1.19 -12.28 -1.51
CA ARG A 66 -0.68 -10.93 -1.26
C ARG A 66 -0.58 -10.15 -2.56
N LEU A 67 -0.92 -8.87 -2.50
CA LEU A 67 -0.69 -7.93 -3.58
C LEU A 67 0.68 -7.28 -3.45
N ARG A 68 1.40 -7.11 -4.56
CA ARG A 68 2.72 -6.45 -4.58
C ARG A 68 2.99 -5.78 -5.91
N LYS A 69 3.81 -4.73 -5.90
CA LYS A 69 4.39 -4.16 -7.11
C LYS A 69 5.37 -5.12 -7.76
N ILE A 70 5.48 -5.07 -9.09
CA ILE A 70 6.49 -5.79 -9.87
C ILE A 70 7.89 -5.34 -9.42
N LEU A 71 8.13 -4.03 -9.45
CA LEU A 71 9.34 -3.40 -8.94
C LEU A 71 9.16 -3.07 -7.46
N LEU A 72 9.93 -3.72 -6.60
CA LEU A 72 9.74 -3.65 -5.14
C LEU A 72 10.27 -2.37 -4.53
N ASP A 73 11.41 -1.91 -5.06
CA ASP A 73 12.08 -0.70 -4.64
C ASP A 73 11.39 0.52 -5.27
N GLU A 74 11.17 1.55 -4.45
CA GLU A 74 10.54 2.81 -4.90
C GLU A 74 11.41 3.56 -5.92
N ILE A 75 12.73 3.56 -5.73
CA ILE A 75 13.68 4.24 -6.60
C ILE A 75 13.66 3.59 -7.98
N GLU A 76 13.60 2.26 -8.03
CA GLU A 76 13.49 1.53 -9.29
C GLU A 76 12.17 1.83 -10.01
N ARG A 77 11.05 1.88 -9.29
CA ARG A 77 9.75 2.31 -9.85
C ARG A 77 9.82 3.70 -10.47
N LYS A 78 10.37 4.68 -9.74
CA LYS A 78 10.52 6.06 -10.26
C LYS A 78 11.40 6.11 -11.51
N ARG A 79 12.49 5.35 -11.53
CA ARG A 79 13.37 5.26 -12.72
C ARG A 79 12.65 4.63 -13.90
N ALA A 80 11.92 3.53 -13.70
CA ALA A 80 11.14 2.88 -14.76
C ALA A 80 10.07 3.82 -15.34
N ALA A 81 9.31 4.49 -14.48
CA ALA A 81 8.31 5.47 -14.91
C ALA A 81 8.93 6.64 -15.70
N SER A 82 10.11 7.13 -15.29
CA SER A 82 10.80 8.20 -16.02
C SER A 82 11.26 7.79 -17.42
N ARG A 83 11.65 6.52 -17.61
CA ARG A 83 12.08 5.98 -18.91
C ARG A 83 10.91 5.69 -19.85
N ALA A 84 9.75 5.34 -19.31
CA ALA A 84 8.55 5.12 -20.12
C ALA A 84 7.98 6.43 -20.69
N ASN A 85 8.25 7.57 -20.02
CA ASN A 85 7.78 8.89 -20.43
C ASN A 85 8.77 9.65 -21.35
N SER A 86 9.93 9.08 -21.64
CA SER A 86 10.97 9.64 -22.54
C SER A 86 10.97 8.92 -23.88
#